data_AF-A0A9R1D8G7-F1
#
_entry.id   AF-A0A9R1D8G7-F1
#
_cell.length_a   1.000
_cell.length_b   1.000
_cell.length_c   1.000
_cell.angle_alpha   90.00
_cell.angle_beta   90.00
_cell.angle_gamma   90.00
#
_symmetry.space_group_name_H-M   'P 1'
#
loop_
_entity.id
_entity.type
_entity.pdbx_description
1 polymer ?
#
loop_
_entity_poly.entity_id
_entity_poly.type
_entity_poly.pdbx_seq_one_letter_code
_entity_poly.pdbx_strand_id
1 'polypeptide(L)'
;MEKEPSSSSDVSASNVGRVRNRRRANEVTTDGNKADGQTLLVSDRNKYKSMLIRTYSTVWMIGGFAFLVYMGHLYIWAMVVVIQIFMATELFNLLRKSSEEKQLPGFRLLNWHFFFTAMLFTYGRFLSRELVNTVSSDHLLYKLVSSLIKYQMFICYFLYISGFVWFILTLKKKTYKYQFKQYAWTHMILLTVFAQSSFTVANIFEGMFWFLLPASLIVINDIAAYLFGFFLGRTPLIKLSPKKTWEGFIGASVTTIISAFLLANVMGRSQWFTCPRKDLSTGWLQCDPGPMFKPEHYYLGDWAPQWVRKNISFSIC
;
A
#
# COMPACT_ATOMS: atom_id res chain seq x y z
N MET A 1 3.87 -36.90 -65.72
CA MET A 1 4.50 -38.21 -65.91
C MET A 1 5.59 -37.99 -66.95
N GLU A 2 6.87 -37.91 -66.49
CA GLU A 2 8.18 -37.98 -67.20
C GLU A 2 8.39 -37.18 -68.52
N LYS A 3 9.55 -36.58 -68.87
CA LYS A 3 10.94 -36.53 -68.36
C LYS A 3 11.65 -35.37 -69.09
N GLU A 4 12.72 -34.84 -68.50
CA GLU A 4 13.59 -33.76 -69.03
C GLU A 4 14.56 -34.22 -70.16
N PRO A 5 15.27 -33.32 -70.90
CA PRO A 5 16.59 -32.82 -70.43
C PRO A 5 17.09 -31.42 -70.90
N SER A 6 17.85 -30.76 -70.00
CA SER A 6 19.10 -29.96 -70.13
C SER A 6 19.47 -29.10 -71.38
N SER A 7 19.81 -27.82 -71.17
CA SER A 7 21.13 -27.21 -71.56
C SER A 7 21.39 -25.86 -70.84
N SER A 8 22.68 -25.54 -70.70
CA SER A 8 23.38 -24.61 -69.80
C SER A 8 23.44 -23.12 -70.18
N SER A 9 23.55 -22.22 -69.20
CA SER A 9 24.57 -21.12 -69.17
C SER A 9 24.52 -20.29 -67.88
N ASP A 10 25.70 -19.82 -67.47
CA ASP A 10 26.08 -19.17 -66.21
C ASP A 10 25.52 -17.75 -65.96
N VAL A 11 25.49 -17.34 -64.68
CA VAL A 11 26.24 -16.18 -64.10
C VAL A 11 25.52 -15.61 -62.84
N SER A 12 26.21 -15.79 -61.70
CA SER A 12 26.29 -15.04 -60.43
C SER A 12 25.25 -13.97 -60.04
N ALA A 13 24.67 -14.12 -58.83
CA ALA A 13 24.09 -13.03 -58.03
C ALA A 13 24.42 -13.17 -56.53
N SER A 14 24.86 -12.06 -55.94
CA SER A 14 25.36 -11.88 -54.57
C SER A 14 24.26 -11.86 -53.49
N ASN A 15 24.46 -12.62 -52.40
CA ASN A 15 23.62 -12.63 -51.20
C ASN A 15 24.18 -11.67 -50.12
N VAL A 16 23.32 -10.82 -49.55
CA VAL A 16 23.58 -10.11 -48.27
C VAL A 16 22.52 -10.51 -47.26
N GLY A 17 22.89 -11.42 -46.34
CA GLY A 17 22.08 -11.81 -45.18
C GLY A 17 22.47 -10.98 -43.94
N ARG A 18 21.50 -10.33 -43.29
CA ARG A 18 21.70 -9.57 -42.05
C ARG A 18 21.27 -10.43 -40.85
N VAL A 19 22.24 -11.00 -40.15
CA VAL A 19 22.02 -11.80 -38.93
C VAL A 19 22.22 -10.94 -37.67
N ARG A 20 21.24 -11.07 -36.79
CA ARG A 20 21.08 -10.56 -35.42
C ARG A 20 22.19 -11.10 -34.49
N ASN A 21 22.82 -10.26 -33.68
CA ASN A 21 23.69 -10.76 -32.60
C ASN A 21 23.47 -10.11 -31.23
N ARG A 22 23.72 -10.94 -30.23
CA ARG A 22 23.19 -11.00 -28.85
C ARG A 22 24.24 -10.47 -27.86
N ARG A 23 23.79 -9.89 -26.75
CA ARG A 23 24.63 -9.48 -25.60
C ARG A 23 25.40 -10.68 -24.99
N ARG A 24 26.69 -10.44 -24.65
CA ARG A 24 27.34 -10.56 -23.31
C ARG A 24 28.69 -11.30 -23.32
N ALA A 25 29.77 -10.68 -22.82
CA ALA A 25 30.75 -11.21 -21.84
C ALA A 25 32.00 -10.28 -21.70
N ASN A 26 32.58 -10.28 -20.49
CA ASN A 26 33.73 -9.52 -20.01
C ASN A 26 35.06 -9.89 -20.72
N GLU A 27 36.06 -9.00 -20.78
CA GLU A 27 37.35 -9.09 -20.04
C GLU A 27 38.32 -7.92 -20.37
N VAL A 28 39.04 -7.53 -19.31
CA VAL A 28 40.14 -6.58 -19.04
C VAL A 28 41.07 -6.12 -20.19
N THR A 29 41.43 -4.82 -20.19
CA THR A 29 42.82 -4.34 -20.39
C THR A 29 43.07 -3.05 -19.60
N THR A 30 44.20 -3.05 -18.90
CA THR A 30 44.78 -1.98 -18.08
C THR A 30 45.88 -1.30 -18.90
N ASP A 31 45.91 0.03 -18.91
CA ASP A 31 47.07 0.94 -19.10
C ASP A 31 46.49 2.32 -19.49
N GLY A 32 46.93 3.49 -19.04
CA GLY A 32 48.03 3.91 -18.19
C GLY A 32 48.09 5.45 -18.30
N ASN A 33 48.16 6.14 -17.15
CA ASN A 33 48.59 7.52 -16.92
C ASN A 33 48.16 8.66 -17.88
N LYS A 34 47.29 9.53 -17.38
CA LYS A 34 47.53 10.99 -17.37
C LYS A 34 46.78 11.65 -16.22
N ALA A 35 47.51 12.46 -15.47
CA ALA A 35 47.09 13.17 -14.28
C ALA A 35 45.85 14.04 -14.51
N ASP A 36 44.89 13.96 -13.60
CA ASP A 36 44.29 15.17 -13.02
C ASP A 36 43.75 14.86 -11.62
N GLY A 37 44.64 15.00 -10.64
CA GLY A 37 44.26 14.96 -9.23
C GLY A 37 43.66 16.29 -8.82
N GLN A 38 42.37 16.53 -9.11
CA GLN A 38 41.57 17.57 -8.43
C GLN A 38 40.07 17.55 -8.78
N THR A 39 39.37 16.42 -8.63
CA THR A 39 37.89 16.43 -8.58
C THR A 39 37.30 15.50 -7.49
N LEU A 40 38.04 15.26 -6.41
CA LEU A 40 37.61 14.35 -5.33
C LEU A 40 37.04 15.06 -4.08
N LEU A 41 36.94 16.40 -4.05
CA LEU A 41 36.48 17.15 -2.86
C LEU A 41 35.45 18.25 -3.16
N VAL A 42 34.57 18.07 -4.16
CA VAL A 42 33.48 19.02 -4.47
C VAL A 42 32.08 18.36 -4.49
N SER A 43 31.92 17.15 -3.92
CA SER A 43 30.61 16.48 -3.83
C SER A 43 29.95 16.47 -2.44
N ASP A 44 30.55 17.11 -1.42
CA ASP A 44 29.99 17.08 -0.07
C ASP A 44 28.71 17.93 0.07
N ARG A 45 28.64 19.13 -0.52
CA ARG A 45 27.46 20.01 -0.35
C ARG A 45 26.15 19.39 -0.86
N ASN A 46 26.21 18.60 -1.94
CA ASN A 46 25.04 17.90 -2.47
C ASN A 46 24.68 16.64 -1.66
N LYS A 47 25.68 15.99 -1.07
CA LYS A 47 25.49 14.84 -0.17
C LYS A 47 24.88 15.27 1.17
N TYR A 48 25.36 16.36 1.76
CA TYR A 48 24.78 16.97 2.96
C TYR A 48 23.39 17.52 2.70
N LYS A 49 23.13 18.18 1.55
CA LYS A 49 21.77 18.57 1.15
C LYS A 49 20.84 17.37 0.99
N SER A 50 21.30 16.28 0.35
CA SER A 50 20.53 15.05 0.19
C SER A 50 20.23 14.37 1.53
N MET A 51 21.22 14.30 2.43
CA MET A 51 21.02 13.80 3.80
C MET A 51 20.05 14.70 4.59
N LEU A 52 20.19 16.02 4.53
CA LEU A 52 19.28 16.98 5.16
C LEU A 52 17.85 16.83 4.65
N ILE A 53 17.66 16.71 3.33
CA ILE A 53 16.33 16.50 2.73
C ILE A 53 15.72 15.18 3.23
N ARG A 54 16.52 14.11 3.33
CA ARG A 54 16.06 12.81 3.85
C ARG A 54 15.69 12.90 5.32
N THR A 55 16.55 13.47 6.17
CA THR A 55 16.27 13.62 7.60
C THR A 55 15.05 14.51 7.84
N TYR A 56 14.95 15.65 7.13
CA TYR A 56 13.80 16.55 7.24
C TYR A 56 12.52 15.88 6.78
N SER A 57 12.54 15.15 5.66
CA SER A 57 11.39 14.39 5.16
C SER A 57 10.96 13.29 6.14
N THR A 58 11.90 12.59 6.77
CA THR A 58 11.58 11.57 7.79
C THR A 58 10.96 12.18 9.04
N VAL A 59 11.56 13.27 9.55
CA VAL A 59 11.01 13.99 10.73
C VAL A 59 9.62 14.53 10.43
N TRP A 60 9.41 15.10 9.23
CA TRP A 60 8.11 15.62 8.81
C TRP A 60 7.06 14.52 8.66
N MET A 61 7.44 13.36 8.12
CA MET A 61 6.54 12.21 7.99
C MET A 61 6.15 11.61 9.35
N ILE A 62 7.12 11.45 10.27
CA ILE A 62 6.86 10.94 11.62
C ILE A 62 6.01 11.94 12.41
N GLY A 63 6.38 13.23 12.38
CA GLY A 63 5.65 14.29 13.05
C GLY A 63 4.23 14.45 12.52
N GLY A 64 4.06 14.41 11.18
CA GLY A 64 2.75 14.46 10.54
C GLY A 64 1.86 13.27 10.91
N PHE A 65 2.41 12.06 10.91
CA PHE A 65 1.67 10.87 11.35
C PHE A 65 1.27 10.95 12.83
N ALA A 66 2.20 11.33 13.72
CA ALA A 66 1.92 11.50 15.14
C ALA A 66 0.86 12.58 15.39
N PHE A 67 0.91 13.68 14.64
CA PHE A 67 -0.09 14.75 14.69
C PHE A 67 -1.48 14.27 14.24
N LEU A 68 -1.57 13.49 13.15
CA LEU A 68 -2.84 12.92 12.71
C LEU A 68 -3.43 11.95 13.74
N VAL A 69 -2.58 11.13 14.37
CA VAL A 69 -2.99 10.24 15.45
C VAL A 69 -3.47 11.02 16.69
N TYR A 70 -2.83 12.14 17.00
CA TYR A 70 -3.24 13.04 18.06
C TYR A 70 -4.60 13.70 17.78
N MET A 71 -4.86 14.11 16.53
CA MET A 71 -6.13 14.72 16.12
C MET A 71 -7.32 13.75 16.13
N GLY A 72 -7.05 12.44 16.16
CA GLY A 72 -8.04 11.40 16.44
C GLY A 72 -8.56 10.65 15.21
N HIS A 73 -9.62 9.88 15.43
CA HIS A 73 -10.06 8.80 14.55
C HIS A 73 -10.47 9.29 13.16
N LEU A 74 -11.17 10.43 13.07
CA LEU A 74 -11.59 11.02 11.79
C LEU A 74 -10.43 11.42 10.88
N TYR A 75 -9.36 11.96 11.45
CA TYR A 75 -8.21 12.40 10.67
C TYR A 75 -7.39 11.21 10.15
N ILE A 76 -7.27 10.15 10.96
CA ILE A 76 -6.68 8.88 10.52
C ILE A 76 -7.53 8.28 9.40
N TRP A 77 -8.85 8.26 9.55
CA TRP A 77 -9.77 7.80 8.52
C TRP A 77 -9.60 8.59 7.20
N ALA A 78 -9.60 9.92 7.28
CA ALA A 78 -9.38 10.79 6.12
C ALA A 78 -8.01 10.54 5.47
N MET A 79 -6.96 10.34 6.27
CA MET A 79 -5.63 9.98 5.78
C MET A 79 -5.66 8.65 5.00
N VAL A 80 -6.34 7.63 5.51
CA VAL A 80 -6.49 6.34 4.82
C VAL A 80 -7.18 6.51 3.47
N VAL A 81 -8.25 7.32 3.40
CA VAL A 81 -8.93 7.65 2.13
C VAL A 81 -7.97 8.35 1.15
N VAL A 82 -7.20 9.33 1.62
CA VAL A 82 -6.23 10.05 0.78
C VAL A 82 -5.15 9.12 0.23
N ILE A 83 -4.54 8.30 1.09
CA ILE A 83 -3.54 7.29 0.68
C ILE A 83 -4.15 6.32 -0.34
N GLN A 84 -5.39 5.91 -0.12
CA GLN A 84 -6.10 5.01 -1.04
C GLN A 84 -6.29 5.65 -2.43
N ILE A 85 -6.68 6.93 -2.51
CA ILE A 85 -6.81 7.65 -3.79
C ILE A 85 -5.47 7.70 -4.53
N PHE A 86 -4.38 8.02 -3.83
CA PHE A 86 -3.05 8.04 -4.43
C PHE A 86 -2.61 6.66 -4.92
N MET A 87 -2.80 5.63 -4.11
CA MET A 87 -2.48 4.25 -4.46
C MET A 87 -3.26 3.76 -5.69
N ALA A 88 -4.57 4.00 -5.73
CA ALA A 88 -5.40 3.62 -6.87
C ALA A 88 -4.99 4.38 -8.14
N THR A 89 -4.67 5.67 -8.00
CA THR A 89 -4.17 6.50 -9.11
C THR A 89 -2.87 5.92 -9.68
N GLU A 90 -1.91 5.60 -8.82
CA GLU A 90 -0.63 5.01 -9.24
C GLU A 90 -0.83 3.65 -9.92
N LEU A 91 -1.69 2.81 -9.34
CA LEU A 91 -1.95 1.48 -9.89
C LEU A 91 -2.67 1.54 -11.25
N PHE A 92 -3.59 2.48 -11.44
CA PHE A 92 -4.18 2.75 -12.76
C PHE A 92 -3.19 3.32 -13.75
N ASN A 93 -2.20 4.09 -13.31
CA ASN A 93 -1.15 4.60 -14.18
C ASN A 93 -0.17 3.48 -14.60
N LEU A 94 0.19 2.57 -13.68
CA LEU A 94 1.06 1.43 -13.95
C LEU A 94 0.47 0.45 -14.97
N LEU A 95 -0.84 0.25 -14.95
CA LEU A 95 -1.52 -0.61 -15.92
C LEU A 95 -1.62 0.01 -17.30
N ARG A 96 -1.44 1.32 -17.43
CA ARG A 96 -1.55 1.97 -18.74
C ARG A 96 -0.30 1.77 -19.55
N LYS A 97 -0.50 1.27 -20.76
CA LYS A 97 0.52 1.24 -21.79
C LYS A 97 0.36 2.48 -22.65
N SER A 98 1.29 3.43 -22.53
CA SER A 98 1.26 4.75 -23.19
C SER A 98 0.99 4.68 -24.71
N SER A 99 1.45 3.63 -25.39
CA SER A 99 1.22 3.44 -26.84
C SER A 99 -0.23 3.10 -27.20
N GLU A 100 -0.94 2.39 -26.33
CA GLU A 100 -2.32 1.90 -26.57
C GLU A 100 -3.37 2.89 -26.04
N GLU A 101 -3.01 3.76 -25.09
CA GLU A 101 -3.87 4.83 -24.54
C GLU A 101 -4.19 5.93 -25.57
N LYS A 102 -3.24 6.27 -26.46
CA LYS A 102 -3.48 7.27 -27.53
C LYS A 102 -4.65 6.92 -28.44
N GLN A 103 -5.02 5.64 -28.52
CA GLN A 103 -6.13 5.16 -29.35
C GLN A 103 -7.50 5.24 -28.64
N LEU A 104 -7.50 5.45 -27.31
CA LEU A 104 -8.65 5.26 -26.41
C LEU A 104 -8.67 6.22 -25.20
N PRO A 105 -8.84 7.55 -25.39
CA PRO A 105 -8.81 8.53 -24.29
C PRO A 105 -9.95 8.36 -23.26
N GLY A 106 -11.09 7.77 -23.66
CA GLY A 106 -12.25 7.57 -22.78
C GLY A 106 -12.03 6.57 -21.62
N PHE A 107 -11.04 5.69 -21.72
CA PHE A 107 -10.79 4.68 -20.67
C PHE A 107 -10.30 5.27 -19.36
N ARG A 108 -9.64 6.44 -19.40
CA ARG A 108 -9.23 7.14 -18.18
C ARG A 108 -10.44 7.58 -17.36
N LEU A 109 -11.42 8.17 -18.01
CA LEU A 109 -12.63 8.66 -17.35
C LEU A 109 -13.48 7.49 -16.84
N LEU A 110 -13.54 6.39 -17.60
CA LEU A 110 -14.21 5.16 -17.19
C LEU A 110 -13.59 4.53 -15.92
N ASN A 111 -12.26 4.45 -15.83
CA ASN A 111 -11.61 3.93 -14.61
C ASN A 111 -11.90 4.82 -13.39
N TRP A 112 -11.89 6.14 -13.57
CA TRP A 112 -12.25 7.09 -12.52
C TRP A 112 -13.72 7.00 -12.12
N HIS A 113 -14.63 6.72 -13.07
CA HIS A 113 -16.04 6.49 -12.80
C HIS A 113 -16.28 5.27 -11.90
N PHE A 114 -15.65 4.13 -12.23
CA PHE A 114 -15.73 2.93 -11.39
C PHE A 114 -15.08 3.16 -10.01
N PHE A 115 -13.96 3.88 -9.96
CA PHE A 115 -13.33 4.27 -8.70
C PHE A 115 -14.24 5.13 -7.82
N PHE A 116 -14.85 6.17 -8.39
CA PHE A 116 -15.78 7.03 -7.66
C PHE A 116 -17.01 6.26 -7.19
N THR A 117 -17.54 5.36 -8.02
CA THR A 117 -18.67 4.49 -7.66
C THR A 117 -18.33 3.58 -6.49
N ALA A 118 -17.14 2.95 -6.51
CA ALA A 118 -16.66 2.12 -5.40
C ALA A 118 -16.42 2.95 -4.13
N MET A 119 -15.87 4.15 -4.26
CA MET A 119 -15.66 5.09 -3.15
C MET A 119 -16.97 5.51 -2.50
N LEU A 120 -17.98 5.87 -3.30
CA LEU A 120 -19.30 6.22 -2.80
C LEU A 120 -19.99 5.03 -2.13
N PHE A 121 -19.85 3.83 -2.69
CA PHE A 121 -20.43 2.61 -2.11
C PHE A 121 -19.82 2.29 -0.74
N THR A 122 -18.50 2.19 -0.65
CA THR A 122 -17.81 1.82 0.59
C THR A 122 -17.95 2.92 1.64
N TYR A 123 -17.55 4.16 1.32
CA TYR A 123 -17.49 5.23 2.32
C TYR A 123 -18.83 5.89 2.59
N GLY A 124 -19.77 5.91 1.64
CA GLY A 124 -21.09 6.47 1.90
C GLY A 124 -21.81 5.72 3.02
N ARG A 125 -21.60 4.39 3.16
CA ARG A 125 -22.20 3.60 4.25
C ARG A 125 -21.58 3.96 5.60
N PHE A 126 -20.28 4.26 5.66
CA PHE A 126 -19.63 4.71 6.90
C PHE A 126 -20.05 6.14 7.27
N LEU A 127 -19.97 7.08 6.32
CA LEU A 127 -20.46 8.45 6.49
C LEU A 127 -21.93 8.47 6.94
N SER A 128 -22.77 7.57 6.41
CA SER A 128 -24.19 7.54 6.76
C SER A 128 -24.48 7.28 8.24
N ARG A 129 -23.66 6.45 8.89
CA ARG A 129 -23.85 6.08 10.30
C ARG A 129 -23.37 7.20 11.20
N GLU A 130 -22.23 7.77 10.85
CA GLU A 130 -21.55 8.74 11.70
C GLU A 130 -22.22 10.12 11.62
N LEU A 131 -22.61 10.55 10.41
CA LEU A 131 -23.18 11.88 10.17
C LEU A 131 -24.56 12.06 10.82
N VAL A 132 -25.34 10.98 10.93
CA VAL A 132 -26.64 10.95 11.62
C VAL A 132 -26.49 11.30 13.10
N ASN A 133 -25.35 10.96 13.72
CA ASN A 133 -25.12 11.20 15.15
C ASN A 133 -24.57 12.59 15.44
N THR A 134 -23.88 13.24 14.50
CA THR A 134 -23.10 14.46 14.79
C THR A 134 -23.67 15.74 14.17
N VAL A 135 -24.29 15.68 13.00
CA VAL A 135 -24.67 16.89 12.26
C VAL A 135 -26.13 17.23 12.51
N SER A 136 -26.39 17.80 13.70
CA SER A 136 -27.68 18.42 14.06
C SER A 136 -27.74 19.93 13.75
N SER A 137 -26.69 20.51 13.15
CA SER A 137 -26.54 21.99 13.10
C SER A 137 -26.92 22.65 11.77
N ASP A 138 -26.77 22.01 10.60
CA ASP A 138 -27.07 22.63 9.31
C ASP A 138 -28.24 21.95 8.58
N HIS A 139 -29.41 22.61 8.58
CA HIS A 139 -30.66 22.03 8.09
C HIS A 139 -30.66 21.67 6.58
N LEU A 140 -29.87 22.37 5.75
CA LEU A 140 -29.80 22.13 4.29
C LEU A 140 -28.81 21.02 3.90
N LEU A 141 -27.59 21.04 4.43
CA LEU A 141 -26.60 19.99 4.19
C LEU A 141 -27.07 18.67 4.78
N TYR A 142 -27.66 18.70 5.98
CA TYR A 142 -28.29 17.52 6.57
C TYR A 142 -29.39 16.96 5.66
N LYS A 143 -30.29 17.80 5.13
CA LYS A 143 -31.38 17.32 4.26
C LYS A 143 -30.88 16.70 2.96
N LEU A 144 -29.89 17.32 2.30
CA LEU A 144 -29.28 16.78 1.08
C LEU A 144 -28.52 15.49 1.36
N VAL A 145 -27.68 15.48 2.39
CA VAL A 145 -26.85 14.31 2.71
C VAL A 145 -27.70 13.16 3.26
N SER A 146 -28.70 13.43 4.10
CA SER A 146 -29.68 12.43 4.59
C SER A 146 -30.48 11.81 3.45
N SER A 147 -30.91 12.62 2.47
CA SER A 147 -31.58 12.12 1.26
C SER A 147 -30.64 11.24 0.42
N LEU A 148 -29.40 11.68 0.18
CA LEU A 148 -28.40 10.90 -0.54
C LEU A 148 -28.06 9.59 0.17
N ILE A 149 -27.96 9.60 1.49
CA ILE A 149 -27.74 8.41 2.33
C ILE A 149 -28.89 7.42 2.18
N LYS A 150 -30.15 7.88 2.26
CA LYS A 150 -31.33 7.01 2.17
C LYS A 150 -31.37 6.26 0.84
N TYR A 151 -30.98 6.91 -0.25
CA TYR A 151 -30.98 6.33 -1.60
C TYR A 151 -29.59 5.85 -2.06
N GLN A 152 -28.59 5.81 -1.18
CA GLN A 152 -27.19 5.57 -1.57
C GLN A 152 -27.00 4.26 -2.32
N MET A 153 -27.58 3.16 -1.82
CA MET A 153 -27.48 1.83 -2.47
C MET A 153 -28.08 1.84 -3.88
N PHE A 154 -29.21 2.51 -4.04
CA PHE A 154 -29.87 2.68 -5.34
C PHE A 154 -28.98 3.52 -6.28
N ILE A 155 -28.48 4.67 -5.82
CA ILE A 155 -27.59 5.55 -6.61
C ILE A 155 -26.33 4.79 -7.06
N CYS A 156 -25.68 4.05 -6.16
CA CYS A 156 -24.49 3.25 -6.50
C CYS A 156 -24.79 2.19 -7.56
N TYR A 157 -25.96 1.53 -7.48
CA TYR A 157 -26.39 0.57 -8.48
C TYR A 157 -26.55 1.22 -9.87
N PHE A 158 -27.22 2.37 -9.98
CA PHE A 158 -27.36 3.06 -11.26
C PHE A 158 -26.03 3.58 -11.80
N LEU A 159 -25.15 4.10 -10.94
CA LEU A 159 -23.81 4.52 -11.36
C LEU A 159 -23.00 3.34 -11.90
N TYR A 160 -23.10 2.17 -11.27
CA TYR A 160 -22.42 0.96 -11.76
C TYR A 160 -22.97 0.51 -13.12
N ILE A 161 -24.30 0.44 -13.29
CA ILE A 161 -24.93 0.08 -14.57
C ILE A 161 -24.57 1.11 -15.66
N SER A 162 -24.59 2.40 -15.34
CA SER A 162 -24.15 3.46 -16.26
C SER A 162 -22.70 3.28 -16.70
N GLY A 163 -21.80 2.96 -15.75
CA GLY A 163 -20.40 2.65 -16.05
C GLY A 163 -20.24 1.42 -16.95
N PHE A 164 -21.04 0.37 -16.71
CA PHE A 164 -21.04 -0.82 -17.55
C PHE A 164 -21.52 -0.55 -18.98
N VAL A 165 -22.62 0.20 -19.13
CA VAL A 165 -23.11 0.63 -20.46
C VAL A 165 -22.06 1.49 -21.15
N TRP A 166 -21.42 2.43 -20.44
CA TRP A 166 -20.36 3.25 -21.00
C TRP A 166 -19.14 2.42 -21.44
N PHE A 167 -18.76 1.39 -20.69
CA PHE A 167 -17.73 0.46 -21.10
C PHE A 167 -18.09 -0.21 -22.45
N ILE A 168 -19.32 -0.72 -22.58
CA ILE A 168 -19.80 -1.34 -23.83
C ILE A 168 -19.75 -0.35 -24.99
N LEU A 169 -20.20 0.89 -24.80
CA LEU A 169 -20.17 1.93 -25.83
C LEU A 169 -18.74 2.32 -26.26
N THR A 170 -17.75 2.14 -25.38
CA THR A 170 -16.34 2.47 -25.65
C THR A 170 -15.61 1.31 -26.36
N LEU A 171 -16.26 0.17 -26.57
CA LEU A 171 -15.65 -0.98 -27.23
C LEU A 171 -15.29 -0.68 -28.69
N LYS A 172 -14.01 -0.82 -29.05
CA LYS A 172 -13.50 -0.62 -30.41
C LYS A 172 -13.00 -1.93 -31.01
N LYS A 173 -13.38 -2.17 -32.27
CA LYS A 173 -12.90 -3.32 -33.05
C LYS A 173 -11.36 -3.33 -33.10
N LYS A 174 -10.76 -4.52 -33.10
CA LYS A 174 -9.30 -4.80 -33.07
C LYS A 174 -8.58 -4.61 -31.72
N THR A 175 -9.18 -3.94 -30.74
CA THR A 175 -8.54 -3.72 -29.41
C THR A 175 -9.24 -4.43 -28.23
N TYR A 176 -10.20 -5.31 -28.48
CA TYR A 176 -11.02 -5.94 -27.44
C TYR A 176 -10.19 -6.61 -26.33
N LYS A 177 -9.15 -7.37 -26.68
CA LYS A 177 -8.30 -8.05 -25.69
C LYS A 177 -7.71 -7.07 -24.66
N TYR A 178 -7.27 -5.90 -25.11
CA TYR A 178 -6.73 -4.86 -24.22
C TYR A 178 -7.84 -4.23 -23.36
N GLN A 179 -8.98 -3.91 -23.95
CA GLN A 179 -10.10 -3.28 -23.25
C GLN A 179 -10.68 -4.18 -22.15
N PHE A 180 -10.89 -5.46 -22.43
CA PHE A 180 -11.34 -6.43 -21.43
C PHE A 180 -10.28 -6.70 -20.36
N LYS A 181 -8.99 -6.75 -20.74
CA LYS A 181 -7.90 -6.85 -19.76
C LYS A 181 -7.89 -5.64 -18.83
N GLN A 182 -7.94 -4.43 -19.35
CA GLN A 182 -8.00 -3.19 -18.55
C GLN A 182 -9.24 -3.20 -17.65
N TYR A 183 -10.41 -3.52 -18.18
CA TYR A 183 -11.65 -3.61 -17.40
C TYR A 183 -11.55 -4.59 -16.23
N ALA A 184 -11.02 -5.80 -16.49
CA ALA A 184 -10.81 -6.82 -15.47
C ALA A 184 -9.81 -6.35 -14.40
N TRP A 185 -8.68 -5.78 -14.82
CA TRP A 185 -7.69 -5.24 -13.89
C TRP A 185 -8.23 -4.08 -13.06
N THR A 186 -9.00 -3.15 -13.64
CA THR A 186 -9.67 -2.08 -12.90
C THR A 186 -10.56 -2.66 -11.80
N HIS A 187 -11.39 -3.67 -12.11
CA HIS A 187 -12.25 -4.29 -11.11
C HIS A 187 -11.46 -5.06 -10.03
N MET A 188 -10.39 -5.76 -10.41
CA MET A 188 -9.51 -6.44 -9.44
C MET A 188 -8.83 -5.45 -8.49
N ILE A 189 -8.33 -4.34 -9.02
CA ILE A 189 -7.75 -3.26 -8.20
C ILE A 189 -8.78 -2.70 -7.24
N LEU A 190 -9.96 -2.35 -7.74
CA LEU A 190 -11.01 -1.79 -6.91
C LEU A 190 -11.40 -2.76 -5.80
N LEU A 191 -11.59 -4.05 -6.14
CA LEU A 191 -11.91 -5.07 -5.15
C LEU A 191 -10.81 -5.18 -4.08
N THR A 192 -9.54 -5.31 -4.47
CA THR A 192 -8.43 -5.46 -3.50
C THR A 192 -8.26 -4.20 -2.65
N VAL A 193 -8.26 -3.01 -3.27
CA VAL A 193 -8.00 -1.73 -2.59
C VAL A 193 -9.16 -1.32 -1.67
N PHE A 194 -10.42 -1.49 -2.11
CA PHE A 194 -11.58 -1.09 -1.30
C PHE A 194 -11.99 -2.14 -0.27
N ALA A 195 -11.77 -3.43 -0.52
CA ALA A 195 -12.03 -4.45 0.51
C ALA A 195 -11.12 -4.23 1.72
N GLN A 196 -9.80 -4.11 1.49
CA GLN A 196 -8.86 -3.86 2.57
C GLN A 196 -9.17 -2.55 3.31
N SER A 197 -9.43 -1.46 2.59
CA SER A 197 -9.70 -0.17 3.23
C SER A 197 -10.97 -0.19 4.07
N SER A 198 -12.03 -0.87 3.62
CA SER A 198 -13.28 -1.02 4.39
C SER A 198 -13.04 -1.69 5.74
N PHE A 199 -12.20 -2.73 5.78
CA PHE A 199 -11.84 -3.40 7.04
C PHE A 199 -10.96 -2.51 7.92
N THR A 200 -9.98 -1.81 7.33
CA THR A 200 -9.13 -0.87 8.06
C THR A 200 -9.95 0.24 8.72
N VAL A 201 -10.90 0.82 7.98
CA VAL A 201 -11.79 1.88 8.47
C VAL A 201 -12.65 1.35 9.62
N ALA A 202 -13.27 0.18 9.46
CA ALA A 202 -14.05 -0.44 10.52
C ALA A 202 -13.21 -0.65 11.80
N ASN A 203 -11.98 -1.16 11.66
CA ASN A 203 -11.07 -1.35 12.78
C ASN A 203 -10.69 -0.03 13.47
N ILE A 204 -10.47 1.05 12.71
CA ILE A 204 -10.16 2.37 13.28
C ILE A 204 -11.30 2.83 14.19
N PHE A 205 -12.56 2.67 13.79
CA PHE A 205 -13.71 3.10 14.60
C PHE A 205 -13.96 2.22 15.83
N GLU A 206 -13.67 0.92 15.76
CA GLU A 206 -13.67 0.05 16.95
C GLU A 206 -12.53 0.39 17.93
N GLY A 207 -11.44 0.97 17.44
CA GLY A 207 -10.39 1.59 18.24
C GLY A 207 -9.09 1.77 17.45
N MET A 208 -8.42 2.91 17.62
CA MET A 208 -7.16 3.21 16.90
C MET A 208 -6.08 2.16 17.14
N PHE A 209 -6.11 1.46 18.29
CA PHE A 209 -5.22 0.35 18.62
C PHE A 209 -5.16 -0.71 17.51
N TRP A 210 -6.32 -1.12 16.97
CA TRP A 210 -6.42 -2.17 15.95
C TRP A 210 -5.80 -1.79 14.60
N PHE A 211 -5.60 -0.49 14.37
CA PHE A 211 -4.89 0.01 13.20
C PHE A 211 -3.41 0.29 13.49
N LEU A 212 -3.12 0.95 14.61
CA LEU A 212 -1.78 1.40 14.97
C LEU A 212 -0.83 0.25 15.34
N LEU A 213 -1.33 -0.77 16.04
CA LEU A 213 -0.50 -1.90 16.42
C LEU A 213 -0.01 -2.67 15.18
N PRO A 214 -0.87 -3.15 14.26
CA PRO A 214 -0.38 -3.80 13.03
C PRO A 214 0.49 -2.88 12.17
N ALA A 215 0.15 -1.60 12.04
CA ALA A 215 0.93 -0.65 11.25
C ALA A 215 2.35 -0.45 11.82
N SER A 216 2.48 -0.26 13.14
CA SER A 216 3.78 -0.11 13.80
C SER A 216 4.62 -1.39 13.72
N LEU A 217 3.99 -2.56 13.83
CA LEU A 217 4.69 -3.85 13.66
C LEU A 217 5.23 -4.04 12.25
N ILE A 218 4.51 -3.62 11.21
CA ILE A 218 5.02 -3.66 9.83
C ILE A 218 6.24 -2.75 9.69
N VAL A 219 6.19 -1.53 10.24
CA VAL A 219 7.32 -0.59 10.20
C VAL A 219 8.54 -1.14 10.95
N ILE A 220 8.35 -1.70 12.15
CA ILE A 220 9.43 -2.30 12.94
C ILE A 220 10.00 -3.53 12.23
N ASN A 221 9.15 -4.36 11.63
CA ASN A 221 9.59 -5.53 10.86
C ASN A 221 10.49 -5.10 9.69
N ASP A 222 10.12 -4.07 8.92
CA ASP A 222 10.94 -3.57 7.82
C ASP A 222 12.28 -3.00 8.30
N ILE A 223 12.29 -2.24 9.40
CA ILE A 223 13.51 -1.68 10.00
C ILE A 223 14.41 -2.81 10.52
N ALA A 224 13.85 -3.78 11.24
CA ALA A 224 14.59 -4.91 11.78
C ALA A 224 15.15 -5.80 10.67
N ALA A 225 14.36 -6.09 9.62
CA ALA A 225 14.80 -6.86 8.46
C ALA A 225 15.98 -6.18 7.75
N TYR A 226 15.94 -4.85 7.65
CA TYR A 226 17.05 -4.08 7.11
C TYR A 226 18.29 -4.13 8.01
N LEU A 227 18.15 -3.92 9.33
CA LEU A 227 19.27 -3.94 10.27
C LEU A 227 19.93 -5.32 10.34
N PHE A 228 19.16 -6.38 10.60
CA PHE A 228 19.70 -7.75 10.63
C PHE A 228 20.19 -8.22 9.26
N GLY A 229 19.53 -7.79 8.18
CA GLY A 229 19.99 -8.05 6.82
C GLY A 229 21.33 -7.37 6.51
N PHE A 230 21.58 -6.17 7.04
CA PHE A 230 22.86 -5.47 6.87
C PHE A 230 24.00 -6.10 7.69
N PHE A 231 23.76 -6.47 8.95
CA PHE A 231 24.80 -7.00 9.83
C PHE A 231 25.07 -8.51 9.63
N LEU A 232 24.05 -9.31 9.33
CA LEU A 232 24.13 -10.78 9.30
C LEU A 232 23.72 -11.40 7.97
N GLY A 233 23.28 -10.60 6.99
CA GLY A 233 22.73 -11.09 5.74
C GLY A 233 23.80 -11.70 4.83
N ARG A 234 23.84 -13.03 4.79
CA ARG A 234 24.74 -13.80 3.90
C ARG A 234 23.96 -14.58 2.84
N THR A 235 22.71 -14.96 3.12
CA THR A 235 21.93 -15.81 2.20
C THR A 235 20.66 -15.10 1.68
N PRO A 236 20.49 -14.94 0.34
CA PRO A 236 19.32 -14.27 -0.22
C PRO A 236 18.06 -15.15 -0.13
N LEU A 237 16.92 -14.53 0.21
CA LEU A 237 15.63 -15.18 0.43
C LEU A 237 14.91 -15.52 -0.90
N ILE A 238 14.94 -14.61 -1.89
CA ILE A 238 14.22 -14.78 -3.17
C ILE A 238 15.04 -14.21 -4.33
N LYS A 239 15.12 -14.93 -5.46
CA LYS A 239 15.79 -14.46 -6.69
C LYS A 239 15.21 -13.16 -7.28
N LEU A 240 13.93 -12.90 -7.04
CA LEU A 240 13.24 -11.67 -7.48
C LEU A 240 13.60 -10.45 -6.62
N SER A 241 14.08 -10.65 -5.38
CA SER A 241 14.49 -9.59 -4.47
C SER A 241 15.83 -9.94 -3.82
N PRO A 242 16.96 -9.78 -4.53
CA PRO A 242 18.28 -10.24 -4.07
C PRO A 242 18.81 -9.50 -2.82
N LYS A 243 18.11 -8.44 -2.37
CA LYS A 243 18.45 -7.67 -1.16
C LYS A 243 17.75 -8.18 0.11
N LYS A 244 16.77 -9.08 0.01
CA LYS A 244 16.14 -9.70 1.17
C LYS A 244 16.92 -10.96 1.55
N THR A 245 17.28 -11.10 2.82
CA THR A 245 18.07 -12.23 3.32
C THR A 245 17.27 -13.10 4.29
N TRP A 246 17.61 -14.38 4.40
CA TRP A 246 16.97 -15.30 5.35
C TRP A 246 17.26 -14.89 6.80
N GLU A 247 18.49 -14.49 7.09
CA GLU A 247 18.90 -14.05 8.43
C GLU A 247 18.15 -12.77 8.84
N GLY A 248 17.96 -11.85 7.89
CA GLY A 248 17.17 -10.64 8.09
C GLY A 248 15.70 -10.95 8.38
N PHE A 249 15.10 -11.90 7.66
CA PHE A 249 13.71 -12.31 7.88
C PHE A 249 13.49 -12.94 9.27
N ILE A 250 14.40 -13.81 9.70
CA ILE A 250 14.32 -14.48 11.01
C ILE A 250 14.52 -13.45 12.14
N GLY A 251 15.56 -12.61 12.03
CA GLY A 251 15.82 -11.57 13.03
C GLY A 251 14.67 -10.56 13.16
N ALA A 252 14.07 -10.18 12.03
CA ALA A 252 12.90 -9.31 12.02
C ALA A 252 11.66 -9.98 12.63
N SER A 253 11.44 -11.26 12.37
CA SER A 253 10.33 -12.02 12.96
C SER A 253 10.42 -12.07 14.49
N VAL A 254 11.58 -12.42 15.03
CA VAL A 254 11.81 -12.46 16.49
C VAL A 254 11.63 -11.08 17.12
N THR A 255 12.20 -10.05 16.50
CA THR A 255 12.09 -8.66 16.98
C THR A 255 10.66 -8.15 16.94
N THR A 256 9.90 -8.50 15.90
CA THR A 256 8.49 -8.11 15.76
C THR A 256 7.62 -8.78 16.82
N ILE A 257 7.88 -10.05 17.16
CA ILE A 257 7.16 -10.74 18.24
C ILE A 257 7.40 -10.03 19.58
N ILE A 258 8.66 -9.75 19.92
CA ILE A 258 9.00 -9.04 21.17
C ILE A 258 8.36 -7.64 21.18
N SER A 259 8.44 -6.93 20.05
CA SER A 259 7.85 -5.60 19.90
C SER A 259 6.33 -5.61 20.00
N ALA A 260 5.66 -6.68 19.54
CA ALA A 260 4.20 -6.83 19.65
C ALA A 260 3.76 -6.86 21.10
N PHE A 261 4.43 -7.63 21.96
CA PHE A 261 4.10 -7.67 23.39
C PHE A 261 4.37 -6.32 24.07
N LEU A 262 5.49 -5.66 23.74
CA LEU A 262 5.84 -4.36 24.33
C LEU A 262 4.85 -3.26 23.91
N LEU A 263 4.57 -3.15 22.60
CA LEU A 263 3.67 -2.12 22.08
C LEU A 263 2.22 -2.36 22.47
N ALA A 264 1.75 -3.61 22.49
CA ALA A 264 0.42 -3.93 22.97
C ALA A 264 0.23 -3.44 24.42
N ASN A 265 1.20 -3.71 25.30
CA ASN A 265 1.14 -3.28 26.69
C ASN A 265 1.16 -1.75 26.85
N VAL A 266 1.98 -1.05 26.06
CA VAL A 266 2.08 0.43 26.13
C VAL A 266 0.83 1.09 25.56
N MET A 267 0.36 0.66 24.39
CA MET A 267 -0.81 1.27 23.74
C MET A 267 -2.12 0.88 24.45
N GLY A 268 -2.22 -0.35 24.97
CA GLY A 268 -3.41 -0.88 25.63
C GLY A 268 -3.76 -0.17 26.95
N ARG A 269 -2.78 0.45 27.61
CA ARG A 269 -3.00 1.25 28.83
C ARG A 269 -3.67 2.60 28.59
N SER A 270 -3.60 3.11 27.35
CA SER A 270 -4.16 4.42 27.02
C SER A 270 -5.55 4.29 26.43
N GLN A 271 -6.54 4.84 27.14
CA GLN A 271 -7.95 4.87 26.70
C GLN A 271 -8.13 5.56 25.36
N TRP A 272 -7.25 6.51 25.00
CA TRP A 272 -7.32 7.20 23.71
C TRP A 272 -7.22 6.22 22.54
N PHE A 273 -6.38 5.19 22.65
CA PHE A 273 -6.17 4.21 21.58
C PHE A 273 -7.18 3.05 21.60
N THR A 274 -7.70 2.69 22.78
CA THR A 274 -8.55 1.50 22.96
C THR A 274 -10.04 1.79 22.90
N CYS A 275 -10.46 3.04 23.11
CA CYS A 275 -11.89 3.38 23.11
C CYS A 275 -12.50 3.41 21.70
N PRO A 276 -13.63 2.74 21.48
CA PRO A 276 -14.37 2.82 20.22
C PRO A 276 -15.01 4.19 20.03
N ARG A 277 -15.06 4.67 18.78
CA ARG A 277 -15.75 5.90 18.37
C ARG A 277 -17.04 5.60 17.64
N LYS A 278 -18.08 6.34 17.99
CA LYS A 278 -19.42 6.27 17.38
C LYS A 278 -19.93 7.65 16.89
N ASP A 279 -19.14 8.70 17.10
CA ASP A 279 -19.47 10.08 16.75
C ASP A 279 -18.29 10.79 16.05
N LEU A 280 -18.58 11.73 15.14
CA LEU A 280 -17.58 12.58 14.43
C LEU A 280 -16.92 13.64 15.35
N SER A 281 -17.05 13.53 16.67
CA SER A 281 -16.40 14.47 17.59
C SER A 281 -14.89 14.18 17.71
N THR A 282 -14.09 15.23 17.69
CA THR A 282 -12.61 15.17 17.83
C THR A 282 -12.14 15.27 19.29
N GLY A 283 -13.04 15.50 20.25
CA GLY A 283 -12.69 15.65 21.66
C GLY A 283 -12.25 14.35 22.33
N TRP A 284 -11.55 14.42 23.47
CA TRP A 284 -11.05 13.24 24.22
C TRP A 284 -12.18 12.28 24.62
N LEU A 285 -11.96 10.96 24.47
CA LEU A 285 -12.94 9.94 24.88
C LEU A 285 -12.57 9.28 26.20
N GLN A 286 -13.59 8.94 26.98
CA GLN A 286 -13.50 8.13 28.18
C GLN A 286 -14.49 6.98 28.00
N CYS A 287 -13.98 5.75 28.04
CA CYS A 287 -14.77 4.54 27.99
C CYS A 287 -14.24 3.53 29.02
N ASP A 288 -15.08 2.59 29.45
CA ASP A 288 -14.58 1.42 30.17
C ASP A 288 -13.82 0.54 29.17
N PRO A 289 -12.51 0.29 29.36
CA PRO A 289 -11.76 -0.58 28.47
C PRO A 289 -12.44 -1.93 28.36
N GLY A 290 -12.56 -2.45 27.14
CA GLY A 290 -13.09 -3.79 26.91
C GLY A 290 -12.32 -4.85 27.72
N PRO A 291 -12.91 -6.04 27.97
CA PRO A 291 -12.30 -7.08 28.80
C PRO A 291 -10.90 -7.49 28.33
N MET A 292 -10.60 -7.36 27.03
CA MET A 292 -9.29 -7.63 26.44
C MET A 292 -8.19 -6.66 26.91
N PHE A 293 -8.54 -5.43 27.27
CA PHE A 293 -7.59 -4.41 27.73
C PHE A 293 -7.57 -4.30 29.27
N LYS A 294 -8.37 -5.11 29.98
CA LYS A 294 -8.31 -5.19 31.44
C LYS A 294 -7.15 -6.11 31.82
N PRO A 295 -6.25 -5.66 32.72
CA PRO A 295 -5.10 -6.46 33.11
C PRO A 295 -5.59 -7.74 33.82
N GLU A 296 -5.27 -8.89 33.24
CA GLU A 296 -5.59 -10.18 33.85
C GLU A 296 -4.37 -10.74 34.57
N HIS A 297 -4.56 -11.19 35.81
CA HIS A 297 -3.48 -11.73 36.62
C HIS A 297 -3.35 -13.24 36.39
N TYR A 298 -2.35 -13.63 35.60
CA TYR A 298 -2.00 -15.03 35.42
C TYR A 298 -1.09 -15.51 36.57
N TYR A 299 -1.54 -16.52 37.31
CA TYR A 299 -0.70 -17.24 38.25
C TYR A 299 0.04 -18.36 37.51
N LEU A 300 1.37 -18.32 37.49
CA LEU A 300 2.16 -19.42 36.96
C LEU A 300 1.84 -20.70 37.75
N GLY A 301 1.43 -21.76 37.03
CA GLY A 301 1.11 -23.06 37.61
C GLY A 301 2.29 -23.71 38.33
N ASP A 302 2.04 -24.82 39.02
CA ASP A 302 2.97 -25.46 39.96
C ASP A 302 4.31 -25.93 39.36
N TRP A 303 4.49 -25.89 38.04
CA TRP A 303 5.79 -26.17 37.42
C TRP A 303 6.84 -25.08 37.73
N ALA A 304 6.43 -23.83 37.97
CA ALA A 304 7.37 -22.73 38.16
C ALA A 304 7.92 -22.66 39.59
N PRO A 305 9.25 -22.46 39.77
CA PRO A 305 9.88 -22.43 41.09
C PRO A 305 9.36 -21.25 41.92
N GLN A 306 9.17 -21.45 43.24
CA GLN A 306 8.43 -20.54 44.14
C GLN A 306 8.91 -19.08 44.14
N TRP A 307 10.19 -18.82 43.82
CA TRP A 307 10.75 -17.46 43.71
C TRP A 307 10.24 -16.67 42.48
N VAL A 308 9.88 -17.35 41.39
CA VAL A 308 9.24 -16.75 40.20
C VAL A 308 7.76 -16.48 40.46
N ARG A 309 7.13 -17.34 41.26
CA ARG A 309 5.69 -17.30 41.59
C ARG A 309 5.27 -16.07 42.40
N LYS A 310 6.15 -15.53 43.25
CA LYS A 310 5.87 -14.36 44.09
C LYS A 310 6.18 -13.01 43.44
N ASN A 311 7.00 -12.97 42.39
CA ASN A 311 7.56 -11.72 41.85
C ASN A 311 7.14 -11.41 40.41
N ILE A 312 6.46 -12.31 39.71
CA ILE A 312 6.10 -12.12 38.30
C ILE A 312 4.58 -12.19 38.14
N SER A 313 3.92 -11.05 38.34
CA SER A 313 2.56 -10.83 37.85
C SER A 313 2.66 -10.21 36.46
N PHE A 314 2.35 -11.01 35.42
CA PHE A 314 2.26 -10.48 34.07
C PHE A 314 0.89 -9.87 33.87
N SER A 315 0.82 -8.55 33.99
CA SER A 315 -0.33 -7.76 33.50
C SER A 315 -0.16 -7.58 31.99
N ILE A 316 -0.70 -8.50 31.21
CA ILE A 316 -0.75 -8.37 29.76
C ILE A 316 -2.09 -7.72 29.43
N CYS A 317 -2.03 -6.56 28.78
CA CYS A 317 -3.14 -5.94 28.05
C CYS A 317 -2.90 -6.17 26.55
#